data_AF-A0A937X2S0-F1
#
_entry.id   AF-A0A937X2S0-F1
#
_cell.length_a   1.000
_cell.length_b   1.000
_cell.length_c   1.000
_cell.angle_alpha   90.00
_cell.angle_beta   90.00
_cell.angle_gamma   90.00
#
_symmetry.space_group_name_H-M   'P 1'
#
loop_
_entity.id
_entity.type
_entity.pdbx_description
1 polymer ?
#
loop_
_entity_poly.entity_id
_entity_poly.type
_entity_poly.pdbx_seq_one_letter_code
_entity_poly.pdbx_strand_id
1 'polypeptide(L)' 'MLQSNQPVLVADADTDHGKLLCHYLGREGFLCDRVASARELLAKLDEVVPKGVILTSDLRDRD' A
#
# COMPACT_ATOMS: atom_id res chain seq x y z
N MET A 1 20.61 -8.73 -11.66
CA MET A 1 19.57 -8.71 -10.61
C MET A 1 18.25 -8.40 -11.29
N LEU A 2 17.22 -9.25 -11.16
CA LEU A 2 15.88 -8.93 -11.66
C LEU A 2 15.19 -8.04 -10.62
N GLN A 3 15.03 -6.75 -10.90
CA GLN A 3 14.18 -5.88 -10.07
C GLN A 3 12.73 -6.32 -10.28
N SER A 4 12.08 -6.78 -9.21
CA SER A 4 10.65 -7.11 -9.22
C SER A 4 9.85 -5.81 -9.28
N ASN A 5 9.03 -5.64 -10.32
CA ASN A 5 8.08 -4.52 -10.47
C ASN A 5 6.83 -4.67 -9.57
N GLN A 6 6.88 -5.52 -8.55
CA GLN A 6 5.77 -5.69 -7.62
C GLN A 6 5.69 -4.49 -6.66
N PRO A 7 4.52 -3.84 -6.53
CA PRO A 7 4.35 -2.72 -5.61
C PRO A 7 4.27 -3.18 -4.16
N VAL A 8 4.54 -2.27 -3.24
CA VAL A 8 4.09 -2.35 -1.85
C VAL A 8 2.74 -1.66 -1.78
N LEU A 9 1.71 -2.33 -1.25
CA LEU A 9 0.41 -1.70 -1.01
C LEU A 9 0.42 -1.01 0.35
N VAL A 10 0.03 0.26 0.37
CA VAL A 10 -0.18 1.03 1.61
C VAL A 10 -1.68 1.25 1.78
N ALA A 11 -2.27 0.57 2.75
CA ALA A 11 -3.63 0.81 3.18
C ALA A 11 -3.61 1.83 4.32
N ASP A 12 -4.02 3.06 3.99
CA ASP A 12 -4.13 4.17 4.95
C ASP A 12 -5.36 5.06 4.69
N ALA A 13 -6.24 5.17 5.69
CA ALA A 13 -7.41 6.04 5.65
C ALA A 13 -7.01 7.51 5.71
N ASP A 14 -5.89 7.83 6.36
CA ASP A 14 -5.28 9.15 6.32
C ASP A 14 -4.47 9.31 5.03
N THR A 15 -4.89 10.27 4.22
CA THR A 15 -4.29 10.49 2.90
C THR A 15 -2.87 11.06 2.99
N ASP A 16 -2.59 11.90 3.97
CA ASP A 16 -1.28 12.53 4.10
C ASP A 16 -0.27 11.58 4.74
N HIS A 17 -0.71 10.79 5.73
CA HIS A 17 0.12 9.73 6.29
C HIS A 17 0.45 8.65 5.25
N GLY A 18 -0.54 8.18 4.48
CA GLY A 18 -0.29 7.20 3.41
C GLY A 18 0.62 7.73 2.30
N LYS A 19 0.52 9.02 1.94
CA LYS A 19 1.45 9.67 1.00
C LYS A 19 2.88 9.71 1.53
N LEU A 20 3.06 10.01 2.81
CA LEU A 20 4.38 10.05 3.45
C LEU A 20 5.06 8.67 3.40
N LEU A 21 4.30 7.60 3.68
CA LEU A 21 4.79 6.22 3.57
C LEU A 21 5.20 5.87 2.15
N CYS A 22 4.36 6.17 1.14
CA CYS A 22 4.72 5.93 -0.25
C CYS A 22 5.93 6.75 -0.71
N HIS A 23 6.07 8.00 -0.24
CA HIS A 23 7.24 8.81 -0.53
C HIS A 23 8.53 8.17 0.01
N TYR A 24 8.51 7.66 1.25
CA TYR A 24 9.65 6.95 1.83
C TYR A 24 9.98 5.66 1.04
N LEU A 25 8.97 4.84 0.72
CA LEU A 25 9.16 3.63 -0.08
C LEU A 25 9.75 3.92 -1.46
N GLY A 26 9.29 5.00 -2.11
CA GLY A 26 9.84 5.46 -3.38
C GLY A 26 11.33 5.85 -3.28
N ARG A 27 11.75 6.47 -2.17
CA ARG A 27 13.17 6.78 -1.91
C ARG A 27 14.03 5.53 -1.75
N GLU A 28 13.46 4.46 -1.21
CA GLU A 28 14.10 3.15 -1.07
C GLU A 28 14.00 2.30 -2.36
N GLY A 29 13.44 2.85 -3.44
CA GLY A 29 13.35 2.20 -4.75
C GLY A 29 12.19 1.21 -4.90
N PHE A 30 11.20 1.25 -4.01
CA PHE A 30 9.99 0.45 -4.13
C PHE A 30 8.90 1.20 -4.90
N LEU A 31 8.15 0.48 -5.72
CA LEU A 31 6.87 0.95 -6.23
C LEU A 31 5.84 0.94 -5.10
N CYS A 32 4.99 1.96 -5.02
CA CYS A 32 3.98 2.09 -3.98
C CYS A 32 2.62 2.41 -4.59
N ASP A 33 1.61 1.63 -4.20
CA ASP A 33 0.20 1.90 -4.49
C ASP A 33 -0.54 2.09 -3.18
N ARG A 34 -1.37 3.14 -3.10
CA ARG A 34 -2.12 3.48 -1.89
C ARG A 34 -3.61 3.16 -2.08
N VAL A 35 -4.21 2.66 -1.02
CA VAL A 35 -5.67 2.47 -0.89
C VAL A 35 -6.15 3.10 0.41
N ALA A 36 -7.40 3.56 0.44
CA ALA A 36 -7.99 4.28 1.57
C ALA A 36 -9.01 3.47 2.39
N SER A 37 -9.36 2.27 1.92
CA SER A 37 -10.33 1.39 2.57
C SER A 37 -9.91 -0.09 2.51
N ALA A 38 -10.44 -0.91 3.44
CA ALA A 38 -10.19 -2.35 3.45
C ALA A 38 -10.78 -3.00 2.17
N ARG A 39 -11.93 -2.49 1.72
CA ARG A 39 -12.55 -2.87 0.45
C ARG A 39 -11.66 -2.62 -0.76
N GLU A 40 -11.03 -1.44 -0.85
CA GLU A 40 -10.08 -1.14 -1.93
C GLU A 40 -8.83 -2.03 -1.84
N LEU A 41 -8.34 -2.30 -0.63
CA LEU A 41 -7.21 -3.20 -0.42
C LEU A 41 -7.53 -4.61 -0.94
N LEU A 42 -8.68 -5.17 -0.60
CA LEU A 42 -9.10 -6.49 -1.07
C LEU A 42 -9.21 -6.52 -2.60
N ALA A 43 -9.88 -5.52 -3.20
CA ALA A 43 -9.96 -5.41 -4.65
C ALA A 43 -8.58 -5.35 -5.33
N LYS A 44 -7.61 -4.64 -4.71
CA LYS A 44 -6.24 -4.56 -5.24
C LYS A 44 -5.45 -5.86 -5.09
N LEU A 45 -5.68 -6.61 -4.03
CA LEU A 45 -5.05 -7.92 -3.82
C LEU A 45 -5.55 -8.98 -4.81
N ASP A 46 -6.77 -8.82 -5.33
CA ASP A 46 -7.30 -9.68 -6.40
C ASP A 46 -6.68 -9.35 -7.77
N GLU A 47 -6.28 -8.09 -7.99
CA GLU A 47 -5.72 -7.61 -9.26
C GLU A 47 -4.19 -7.80 -9.37
N VAL A 48 -3.47 -7.65 -8.27
CA VAL A 48 -2.00 -7.58 -8.24
C VAL A 48 -1.47 -8.38 -7.08
N VAL A 49 -0.35 -9.10 -7.28
CA VAL A 49 0.41 -9.73 -6.21
C VAL A 49 1.49 -8.76 -5.71
N PRO A 50 1.28 -8.05 -4.59
CA PRO A 50 2.25 -7.09 -4.10
C PRO A 50 3.44 -7.77 -3.43
N LYS A 51 4.54 -7.02 -3.31
CA LYS A 51 5.74 -7.45 -2.57
C LYS A 51 5.50 -7.45 -1.05
N GLY A 52 4.57 -6.62 -0.59
CA GLY A 52 4.17 -6.50 0.80
C GLY A 52 2.97 -5.57 0.95
N VAL A 53 2.35 -5.62 2.12
CA VAL A 53 1.21 -4.77 2.49
C VAL A 53 1.52 -4.09 3.81
N ILE A 54 1.31 -2.77 3.87
CA ILE A 54 1.33 -1.98 5.10
C ILE A 54 -0.12 -1.62 5.42
N LEU A 55 -0.58 -2.02 6.61
CA LEU A 55 -1.91 -1.74 7.13
C LEU A 55 -1.80 -0.84 8.35
N THR A 56 -2.46 0.31 8.32
CA THR A 56 -2.60 1.19 9.49
C THR A 56 -3.79 0.80 10.35
N SER A 57 -3.76 1.17 11.64
CA SER A 57 -4.76 0.76 12.64
C SER A 57 -6.17 1.19 12.26
N ASP A 58 -6.34 2.39 11.72
CA ASP A 58 -7.66 2.98 11.44
C ASP A 58 -8.44 2.21 10.38
N LEU A 59 -7.73 1.47 9.52
CA LEU A 59 -8.29 0.58 8.51
C LEU A 59 -8.61 -0.81 9.03
N ARG A 60 -7.95 -1.24 10.10
CA ARG A 60 -8.24 -2.52 10.74
C ARG A 60 -9.56 -2.47 11.52
N ASP A 61 -9.96 -1.30 12.00
CA ASP A 61 -11.15 -1.09 12.82
C ASP A 61 -12.40 -0.63 12.03
N ARG A 62 -12.26 -0.44 10.71
CA ARG A 62 -13.32 -0.07 9.78
C ARG A 62 -13.57 -1.22 8.81
N ASP A 63 -14.73 -1.85 8.96
CA ASP A 63 -15.17 -3.14 8.37
C ASP A 63 -14.84 -4.36 9.26
#